data_AF-A0A383R6Q0-F1
#
_entry.id   AF-A0A383R6Q0-F1
#
_cell.length_a   1.000
_cell.length_b   1.000
_cell.length_c   1.000
_cell.angle_alpha   90.00
_cell.angle_beta   90.00
_cell.angle_gamma   90.00
#
_symmetry.space_group_name_H-M   'P 1'
#
loop_
_entity.id
_entity.type
_entity.pdbx_description
1 polymer ?
#
loop_
_entity_poly.entity_id
_entity_poly.type
_entity_poly.pdbx_seq_one_letter_code
_entity_poly.pdbx_strand_id
1 'polypeptide(L)'
;MTQGVEGLALSRASAQRASFAIETLIRYAVHHDLMNRLDMPYVRNQLLALFQLPEPCSSFRDEQWEAIPDEPHHILDELLDYAYESGILPDCTMTQRDLLDARIMGLLMARPSEMQDRFQRIRMTDGMERATDDFYRLNQKCNYIRTDRVRNNEYWLHMSEFGEMEMTINLSKPEKSPQEIALAAQLSASHYPECLLCADNVGYAGRLDHPARQNLRILPVELNGEAWYFQYSPYVYYNEHSIIFNSEHIPMKLTRNTFARLLQFTEQFPHYFIGSNADLPIVGGSILSHDHFQAGRHTFPIERAPIETRFTHSAYPGVTAGIVNWPMSVLRLQGEQPDVLLQCADEIYEQWKLYSDDSVGIAASTTRGGESIRHNTITPIVRRRGSLFEMDLVLRNNRTDEVHPEGIFHPHREHHHIKRENIGLIEVMGLAILPGRLKQDIERITTLLSEQGQWVETRDQLKETDSLYPHRVWVDQLLDQYGIMAVDKARQVILHEIGNKFVTILGQAGVFKHDELGREAFCRFAMACGYEQVKP
;
A
#
# COMPACT_ATOMS: atom_id res chain seq x y z
N MET A 1 24.62 2.24 48.26
CA MET A 1 23.19 2.53 48.52
C MET A 1 22.38 1.75 47.52
N THR A 2 21.86 0.62 47.97
CA THR A 2 20.90 -0.25 47.31
C THR A 2 19.56 0.46 47.24
N GLN A 3 19.13 0.88 46.04
CA GLN A 3 17.71 1.13 45.79
C GLN A 3 17.12 -0.15 45.23
N GLY A 4 16.16 -0.69 45.99
CA GLY A 4 15.52 -1.97 45.73
C GLY A 4 14.65 -1.91 44.48
N VAL A 5 14.75 -2.98 43.69
CA VAL A 5 13.73 -3.40 42.75
C VAL A 5 12.57 -3.91 43.62
N GLU A 6 11.55 -3.09 43.82
CA GLU A 6 10.24 -3.58 44.27
C GLU A 6 9.67 -4.43 43.13
N GLY A 7 9.76 -5.75 43.28
CA GLY A 7 9.05 -6.68 42.41
C GLY A 7 7.54 -6.46 42.59
N LEU A 8 6.87 -6.06 41.51
CA LEU A 8 5.41 -6.08 41.42
C LEU A 8 4.95 -7.49 41.82
N ALA A 9 4.27 -7.61 42.95
CA ALA A 9 3.61 -8.85 43.32
C ALA A 9 2.48 -9.09 42.32
N LEU A 10 2.75 -9.90 41.28
CA LEU A 10 1.77 -10.34 40.29
C LEU A 10 0.54 -10.86 41.01
N SER A 11 -0.61 -10.21 40.78
CA SER A 11 -1.83 -10.63 41.43
C SER A 11 -2.25 -12.00 40.88
N ARG A 12 -2.67 -12.91 41.76
CA ARG A 12 -3.25 -14.21 41.38
C ARG A 12 -4.41 -14.04 40.38
N ALA A 13 -5.13 -12.91 40.47
CA ALA A 13 -6.18 -12.55 39.55
C ALA A 13 -5.66 -12.27 38.12
N SER A 14 -4.53 -11.57 37.98
CA SER A 14 -3.94 -11.27 36.67
C SER A 14 -3.46 -12.54 35.96
N ALA A 15 -2.77 -13.43 36.69
CA ALA A 15 -2.38 -14.74 36.15
C ALA A 15 -3.60 -15.58 35.73
N GLN A 16 -4.70 -15.54 36.49
CA GLN A 16 -5.93 -16.24 36.14
C GLN A 16 -6.59 -15.67 34.87
N ARG A 17 -6.59 -14.34 34.69
CA ARG A 17 -7.08 -13.70 33.46
C ARG A 17 -6.23 -14.10 32.25
N ALA A 18 -4.90 -14.06 32.38
CA ALA A 18 -3.99 -14.46 31.31
C ALA A 18 -4.17 -15.93 30.91
N SER A 19 -4.25 -16.85 31.89
CA SER A 19 -4.55 -18.26 31.60
C SER A 19 -5.92 -18.42 30.91
N PHE A 20 -6.94 -17.65 31.28
CA PHE A 20 -8.24 -17.68 30.61
C PHE A 20 -8.17 -17.12 29.17
N ALA A 21 -7.40 -16.05 28.96
CA ALA A 21 -7.17 -15.46 27.64
C ALA A 21 -6.41 -16.43 26.70
N ILE A 22 -5.40 -17.17 27.20
CA ILE A 22 -4.72 -18.23 26.43
C ILE A 22 -5.72 -19.26 25.92
N GLU A 23 -6.57 -19.76 26.80
CA GLU A 23 -7.54 -20.79 26.45
C GLU A 23 -8.60 -20.27 25.47
N THR A 24 -9.03 -19.02 25.63
CA THR A 24 -9.93 -18.33 24.69
C THR A 24 -9.27 -18.15 23.33
N LEU A 25 -7.98 -17.79 23.28
CA LEU A 25 -7.21 -17.62 22.05
C LEU A 25 -7.06 -18.96 21.28
N ILE A 26 -6.85 -20.05 21.99
CA ILE A 26 -6.78 -21.40 21.41
C ILE A 26 -8.11 -21.77 20.75
N ARG A 27 -9.24 -21.49 21.42
CA ARG A 27 -10.58 -21.69 20.82
C ARG A 27 -10.81 -20.80 19.61
N TYR A 28 -10.42 -19.53 19.71
CA TYR A 28 -10.46 -18.59 18.59
C TYR A 28 -9.69 -19.14 17.39
N ALA A 29 -8.47 -19.64 17.59
CA ALA A 29 -7.65 -20.18 16.52
C ALA A 29 -8.24 -21.42 15.86
N VAL A 30 -8.90 -22.31 16.62
CA VAL A 30 -9.64 -23.45 16.04
C VAL A 30 -10.89 -22.97 15.30
N HIS A 31 -11.68 -22.09 15.91
CA HIS A 31 -12.94 -21.62 15.35
C HIS A 31 -12.78 -20.89 14.01
N HIS A 32 -11.69 -20.13 13.87
CA HIS A 32 -11.34 -19.42 12.65
C HIS A 32 -10.39 -20.22 11.72
N ASP A 33 -10.25 -21.53 11.94
CA ASP A 33 -9.41 -22.44 11.12
C ASP A 33 -7.95 -21.98 10.95
N LEU A 34 -7.35 -21.36 11.97
CA LEU A 34 -5.93 -21.02 11.99
C LEU A 34 -5.07 -22.26 12.29
N MET A 35 -5.60 -23.19 13.09
CA MET A 35 -4.96 -24.45 13.47
C MET A 35 -5.98 -25.59 13.62
N ASN A 36 -5.50 -26.84 13.67
CA ASN A 36 -6.36 -27.99 13.92
C ASN A 36 -6.60 -28.20 15.43
N ARG A 37 -7.71 -28.83 15.80
CA ARG A 37 -8.00 -29.23 17.19
C ARG A 37 -6.91 -30.12 17.79
N LEU A 38 -6.25 -30.93 16.98
CA LEU A 38 -5.13 -31.78 17.40
C LEU A 38 -3.93 -30.97 17.91
N ASP A 39 -3.78 -29.71 17.48
CA ASP A 39 -2.67 -28.84 17.86
C ASP A 39 -2.92 -28.13 19.21
N MET A 40 -4.15 -28.18 19.75
CA MET A 40 -4.52 -27.45 20.97
C MET A 40 -3.56 -27.72 22.15
N PRO A 41 -3.20 -28.97 22.51
CA PRO A 41 -2.27 -29.22 23.61
C PRO A 41 -0.87 -28.67 23.34
N TYR A 42 -0.39 -28.74 22.09
CA TYR A 42 0.91 -28.22 21.70
C TYR A 42 0.96 -26.70 21.86
N VAL A 43 0.01 -25.99 21.24
CA VAL A 43 -0.09 -24.53 21.27
C VAL A 43 -0.29 -24.02 22.69
N ARG A 44 -1.12 -24.69 23.49
CA ARG A 44 -1.29 -24.38 24.92
C ARG A 44 0.04 -24.40 25.66
N ASN A 45 0.82 -25.46 25.51
CA ASN A 45 2.11 -25.58 26.19
C ASN A 45 3.10 -24.50 25.73
N GLN A 46 3.08 -24.12 24.45
CA GLN A 46 3.92 -23.03 23.95
C GLN A 46 3.51 -21.66 24.52
N LEU A 47 2.21 -21.38 24.61
CA LEU A 47 1.70 -20.13 25.18
C LEU A 47 1.93 -20.05 26.70
N LEU A 48 1.68 -21.14 27.44
CA LEU A 48 1.99 -21.18 28.88
C LEU A 48 3.48 -20.93 29.14
N ALA A 49 4.37 -21.53 28.34
CA ALA A 49 5.80 -21.27 28.41
C ALA A 49 6.16 -19.82 28.07
N LEU A 50 5.54 -19.24 27.04
CA LEU A 50 5.74 -17.83 26.66
C LEU A 50 5.38 -16.87 27.80
N PHE A 51 4.25 -17.12 28.48
CA PHE A 51 3.73 -16.29 29.56
C PHE A 51 4.21 -16.72 30.96
N GLN A 52 5.10 -17.70 31.04
CA GLN A 52 5.65 -18.22 32.31
C GLN A 52 4.57 -18.68 33.30
N LEU A 53 3.47 -19.24 32.79
CA LEU A 53 2.36 -19.75 33.58
C LEU A 53 2.53 -21.26 33.82
N PRO A 54 2.41 -21.74 35.07
CA PRO A 54 2.71 -23.14 35.40
C PRO A 54 1.60 -24.12 34.99
N GLU A 55 0.37 -23.63 34.82
CA GLU A 55 -0.80 -24.46 34.54
C GLU A 55 -1.87 -23.72 33.71
N PRO A 56 -2.69 -24.45 32.94
CA PRO A 56 -3.83 -23.88 32.25
C PRO A 56 -4.93 -23.42 33.22
N CYS A 57 -5.89 -22.66 32.70
CA CYS A 57 -6.99 -22.13 33.50
C CYS A 57 -7.89 -23.26 34.04
N SER A 58 -7.90 -23.46 35.36
CA SER A 58 -8.69 -24.53 36.01
C SER A 58 -10.21 -24.36 35.88
N SER A 59 -10.68 -23.13 35.63
CA SER A 59 -12.09 -22.84 35.37
C SER A 59 -12.50 -23.07 33.91
N PHE A 60 -11.56 -23.34 33.01
CA PHE A 60 -11.85 -23.52 31.59
C PHE A 60 -12.28 -24.97 31.30
N ARG A 61 -13.55 -25.16 30.91
CA ARG A 61 -14.13 -26.48 30.63
C ARG A 61 -14.17 -26.73 29.12
N ASP A 62 -13.67 -27.87 28.64
CA ASP A 62 -13.51 -28.22 27.21
C ASP A 62 -14.77 -28.04 26.33
N GLU A 63 -15.97 -28.07 26.93
CA GLU A 63 -17.26 -28.05 26.24
C GLU A 63 -17.77 -26.64 25.89
N GLN A 64 -17.17 -25.56 26.40
CA GLN A 64 -17.69 -24.19 26.23
C GLN A 64 -17.23 -23.52 24.92
N TRP A 65 -17.87 -23.81 23.79
CA TRP A 65 -17.59 -23.14 22.49
C TRP A 65 -18.44 -21.89 22.23
N GLU A 66 -19.19 -21.45 23.22
CA GLU A 66 -20.09 -20.29 23.12
C GLU A 66 -19.31 -18.97 23.26
N ALA A 67 -19.71 -17.95 22.50
CA ALA A 67 -19.17 -16.58 22.55
C ALA A 67 -17.68 -16.42 22.20
N ILE A 68 -17.19 -17.14 21.18
CA ILE A 68 -15.86 -16.89 20.60
C ILE A 68 -15.88 -15.55 19.86
N PRO A 69 -14.97 -14.60 20.19
CA PRO A 69 -14.91 -13.32 19.48
C PRO A 69 -14.57 -13.50 18.00
N ASP A 70 -15.05 -12.57 17.17
CA ASP A 70 -14.67 -12.52 15.75
C ASP A 70 -13.24 -12.05 15.53
N GLU A 71 -12.64 -11.38 16.51
CA GLU A 71 -11.31 -10.77 16.42
C GLU A 71 -10.45 -11.08 17.65
N PRO A 72 -9.11 -11.14 17.46
CA PRO A 72 -8.23 -11.52 18.55
C PRO A 72 -7.85 -10.35 19.45
N HIS A 73 -8.11 -9.09 19.05
CA HIS A 73 -7.57 -7.88 19.69
C HIS A 73 -7.78 -7.83 21.22
N HIS A 74 -9.00 -8.01 21.71
CA HIS A 74 -9.28 -8.00 23.15
C HIS A 74 -8.57 -9.14 23.90
N ILE A 75 -8.43 -10.30 23.27
CA ILE A 75 -7.72 -11.44 23.87
C ILE A 75 -6.22 -11.14 23.93
N LEU A 76 -5.68 -10.54 22.87
CA LEU A 76 -4.27 -10.14 22.79
C LEU A 76 -3.96 -9.01 23.76
N ASP A 77 -4.83 -8.02 23.93
CA ASP A 77 -4.63 -6.92 24.88
C ASP A 77 -4.48 -7.42 26.32
N GLU A 78 -5.35 -8.35 26.77
CA GLU A 78 -5.22 -8.96 28.11
C GLU A 78 -3.89 -9.71 28.28
N LEU A 79 -3.41 -10.39 27.24
CA LEU A 79 -2.13 -11.10 27.27
C LEU A 79 -0.93 -10.14 27.24
N LEU A 80 -1.01 -9.06 26.47
CA LEU A 80 0.03 -8.03 26.39
C LEU A 80 0.13 -7.24 27.70
N ASP A 81 -1.00 -6.91 28.31
CA ASP A 81 -1.07 -6.23 29.60
C ASP A 81 -0.48 -7.11 30.70
N TYR A 82 -0.85 -8.40 30.74
CA TYR A 82 -0.21 -9.35 31.64
C TYR A 82 1.30 -9.46 31.42
N ALA A 83 1.75 -9.53 30.16
CA ALA A 83 3.18 -9.61 29.84
C ALA A 83 3.96 -8.39 30.35
N TYR A 84 3.36 -7.20 30.30
CA TYR A 84 3.94 -5.99 30.88
C TYR A 84 3.94 -6.04 32.41
N GLU A 85 2.81 -6.38 33.03
CA GLU A 85 2.71 -6.52 34.49
C GLU A 85 3.69 -7.56 35.06
N SER A 86 3.96 -8.63 34.30
CA SER A 86 4.84 -9.73 34.69
C SER A 86 6.31 -9.54 34.30
N GLY A 87 6.66 -8.41 33.69
CA GLY A 87 8.03 -8.10 33.25
C GLY A 87 8.53 -8.95 32.07
N ILE A 88 7.65 -9.65 31.35
CA ILE A 88 7.97 -10.35 30.10
C ILE A 88 8.15 -9.33 28.98
N LEU A 89 7.29 -8.32 28.95
CA LEU A 89 7.42 -7.16 28.09
C LEU A 89 8.19 -6.07 28.86
N PRO A 90 9.35 -5.62 28.36
CA PRO A 90 10.20 -4.69 29.12
C PRO A 90 9.61 -3.26 29.19
N ASP A 91 8.81 -2.86 28.20
CA ASP A 91 8.13 -1.56 28.14
C ASP A 91 6.76 -1.71 27.44
N CYS A 92 5.82 -0.80 27.69
CA CYS A 92 4.47 -0.84 27.11
C CYS A 92 4.36 -0.01 25.83
N THR A 93 5.45 0.10 25.06
CA THR A 93 5.45 0.83 23.77
C THR A 93 4.66 0.07 22.71
N MET A 94 4.09 0.80 21.74
CA MET A 94 3.35 0.20 20.63
C MET A 94 4.21 -0.79 19.84
N THR A 95 5.47 -0.43 19.55
CA THR A 95 6.39 -1.33 18.83
C THR A 95 6.60 -2.64 19.58
N GLN A 96 6.84 -2.60 20.89
CA GLN A 96 7.09 -3.83 21.66
C GLN A 96 5.83 -4.69 21.80
N ARG A 97 4.67 -4.07 21.99
CA ARG A 97 3.38 -4.77 21.97
C ARG A 97 3.18 -5.48 20.62
N ASP A 98 3.46 -4.81 19.51
CA ASP A 98 3.35 -5.40 18.16
C ASP A 98 4.32 -6.58 17.93
N LEU A 99 5.54 -6.52 18.48
CA LEU A 99 6.48 -7.64 18.42
C LEU A 99 5.95 -8.88 19.15
N LEU A 100 5.42 -8.70 20.36
CA LEU A 100 4.86 -9.80 21.15
C LEU A 100 3.54 -10.31 20.57
N ASP A 101 2.68 -9.43 20.06
CA ASP A 101 1.43 -9.78 19.35
C ASP A 101 1.71 -10.75 18.18
N ALA A 102 2.63 -10.37 17.30
CA ALA A 102 3.02 -11.22 16.17
C ALA A 102 3.60 -12.57 16.63
N ARG A 103 4.35 -12.60 17.74
CA ARG A 103 4.87 -13.84 18.35
C ARG A 103 3.74 -14.76 18.81
N ILE A 104 2.77 -14.21 19.54
CA ILE A 104 1.60 -14.94 20.05
C ILE A 104 0.84 -15.55 18.87
N MET A 105 0.48 -14.73 17.88
CA MET A 105 -0.27 -15.20 16.71
C MET A 105 0.54 -16.16 15.84
N GLY A 106 1.86 -15.99 15.77
CA GLY A 106 2.76 -16.90 15.06
C GLY A 106 2.74 -18.33 15.61
N LEU A 107 2.52 -18.51 16.93
CA LEU A 107 2.40 -19.83 17.56
C LEU A 107 1.10 -20.56 17.18
N LEU A 108 0.08 -19.82 16.74
CA LEU A 108 -1.21 -20.37 16.32
C LEU A 108 -1.22 -20.80 14.85
N MET A 109 -0.20 -20.40 14.09
CA MET A 109 -0.21 -20.49 12.63
C MET A 109 0.47 -21.77 12.14
N ALA A 110 -0.19 -22.50 11.25
CA ALA A 110 0.38 -23.65 10.54
C ALA A 110 1.73 -23.33 9.89
N ARG A 111 2.55 -24.35 9.63
CA ARG A 111 3.86 -24.15 8.98
C ARG A 111 3.68 -23.65 7.53
N PRO A 112 4.66 -22.94 6.95
CA PRO A 112 4.55 -22.46 5.55
C PRO A 112 4.20 -23.55 4.54
N SER A 113 4.75 -24.76 4.68
CA SER A 113 4.43 -25.90 3.80
C SER A 113 2.96 -26.34 3.92
N GLU A 114 2.43 -26.40 5.13
CA GLU A 114 1.03 -26.79 5.38
C GLU A 114 0.05 -25.73 4.84
N MET A 115 0.42 -24.45 4.96
CA MET A 115 -0.34 -23.35 4.36
C MET A 115 -0.35 -23.46 2.83
N GLN A 116 0.80 -23.78 2.21
CA GLN A 116 0.86 -23.99 0.77
C GLN A 116 0.01 -25.18 0.33
N ASP A 117 0.08 -26.31 1.03
CA ASP A 117 -0.73 -27.49 0.73
C ASP A 117 -2.23 -27.19 0.85
N ARG A 118 -2.62 -26.38 1.85
CA ARG A 118 -3.98 -25.89 1.99
C ARG A 118 -4.41 -25.04 0.81
N PHE A 119 -3.61 -24.05 0.44
CA PHE A 119 -3.90 -23.17 -0.69
C PHE A 119 -4.06 -23.96 -1.99
N GLN A 120 -3.13 -24.88 -2.27
CA GLN A 120 -3.17 -25.71 -3.48
C GLN A 120 -4.37 -26.64 -3.51
N ARG A 121 -4.76 -27.23 -2.37
CA ARG A 121 -5.96 -28.08 -2.28
C ARG A 121 -7.22 -27.31 -2.61
N ILE A 122 -7.41 -26.12 -2.01
CA ILE A 122 -8.56 -25.27 -2.27
C ILE A 122 -8.54 -24.82 -3.74
N ARG A 123 -7.39 -24.41 -4.27
CA ARG A 123 -7.24 -24.01 -5.67
C ARG A 123 -7.69 -25.11 -6.64
N MET A 124 -7.30 -26.36 -6.38
CA MET A 124 -7.64 -27.49 -7.25
C MET A 124 -9.11 -27.94 -7.13
N THR A 125 -9.75 -27.71 -5.98
CA THR A 125 -11.11 -28.21 -5.70
C THR A 125 -12.18 -27.14 -5.96
N ASP A 126 -11.93 -25.91 -5.50
CA ASP A 126 -12.89 -24.81 -5.51
C ASP A 126 -12.48 -23.63 -6.41
N GLY A 127 -11.26 -23.64 -6.95
CA GLY A 127 -10.74 -22.61 -7.85
C GLY A 127 -9.89 -21.53 -7.17
N MET A 128 -9.29 -20.65 -7.98
CA MET A 128 -8.32 -19.66 -7.51
C MET A 128 -8.94 -18.60 -6.60
N GLU A 129 -10.13 -18.10 -6.93
CA GLU A 129 -10.81 -17.07 -6.13
C GLU A 129 -11.05 -17.54 -4.69
N ARG A 130 -11.54 -18.78 -4.53
CA ARG A 130 -11.78 -19.35 -3.21
C ARG A 130 -10.49 -19.56 -2.42
N ALA A 131 -9.41 -19.94 -3.10
CA ALA A 131 -8.10 -20.09 -2.47
C ALA A 131 -7.55 -18.76 -1.96
N THR A 132 -7.68 -17.68 -2.74
CA THR A 132 -7.29 -16.34 -2.31
C THR A 132 -8.18 -15.77 -1.21
N ASP A 133 -9.50 -16.04 -1.24
CA ASP A 133 -10.44 -15.65 -0.18
C ASP A 133 -10.07 -16.29 1.16
N ASP A 134 -9.80 -17.60 1.17
CA ASP A 134 -9.40 -18.30 2.38
C ASP A 134 -8.06 -17.79 2.92
N PHE A 135 -7.08 -17.56 2.03
CA PHE A 135 -5.80 -17.00 2.42
C PHE A 135 -5.91 -15.57 2.96
N TYR A 136 -6.75 -14.72 2.36
CA TYR A 136 -6.98 -13.36 2.84
C TYR A 136 -7.64 -13.35 4.22
N ARG A 137 -8.70 -14.15 4.39
CA ARG A 137 -9.38 -14.35 5.67
C ARG A 137 -8.39 -14.80 6.75
N LEU A 138 -7.51 -15.74 6.43
CA LEU A 138 -6.50 -16.24 7.37
C LEU A 138 -5.53 -15.13 7.79
N ASN A 139 -5.09 -14.28 6.85
CA ASN A 139 -4.22 -13.12 7.16
C ASN A 139 -4.92 -12.07 8.04
N GLN A 140 -6.24 -11.90 7.92
CA GLN A 140 -7.03 -11.06 8.82
C GLN A 140 -7.15 -11.70 10.21
N LYS A 141 -7.50 -13.00 10.27
CA LYS A 141 -7.75 -13.70 11.53
C LYS A 141 -6.49 -13.97 12.33
N CYS A 142 -5.33 -14.09 11.68
CA CYS A 142 -4.03 -14.21 12.35
C CYS A 142 -3.42 -12.86 12.78
N ASN A 143 -4.18 -11.77 12.63
CA ASN A 143 -3.76 -10.41 12.97
C ASN A 143 -2.55 -9.89 12.17
N TYR A 144 -2.19 -10.54 11.05
CA TYR A 144 -1.15 -10.02 10.16
C TYR A 144 -1.64 -8.78 9.42
N ILE A 145 -2.89 -8.83 8.95
CA ILE A 145 -3.64 -7.64 8.52
C ILE A 145 -4.36 -7.08 9.75
N ARG A 146 -3.91 -5.91 10.21
CA ARG A 146 -4.44 -5.22 11.39
C ARG A 146 -5.78 -4.54 11.09
N THR A 147 -6.85 -5.33 11.04
CA THR A 147 -8.19 -4.84 10.68
C THR A 147 -8.75 -3.80 11.66
N ASP A 148 -8.36 -3.87 12.94
CA ASP A 148 -8.62 -2.85 13.96
C ASP A 148 -8.09 -1.48 13.54
N ARG A 149 -6.86 -1.45 13.04
CA ARG A 149 -6.18 -0.22 12.63
C ARG A 149 -6.69 0.29 11.28
N VAL A 150 -6.97 -0.63 10.35
CA VAL A 150 -7.50 -0.29 9.02
C VAL A 150 -8.87 0.40 9.13
N ARG A 151 -9.72 0.01 10.09
CA ARG A 151 -11.03 0.67 10.32
C ARG A 151 -10.94 2.14 10.71
N ASN A 152 -9.79 2.58 11.23
CA ASN A 152 -9.59 3.98 11.61
C ASN A 152 -9.22 4.87 10.41
N ASN A 153 -8.92 4.28 9.25
CA ASN A 153 -8.60 5.03 8.05
C ASN A 153 -9.79 5.89 7.61
N GLU A 154 -9.52 7.13 7.21
CA GLU A 154 -10.54 7.95 6.57
C GLU A 154 -10.59 7.61 5.08
N TYR A 155 -11.79 7.53 4.53
CA TYR A 155 -12.03 7.24 3.12
C TYR A 155 -13.20 8.09 2.60
N TRP A 156 -13.03 8.72 1.44
CA TRP A 156 -14.11 9.40 0.76
C TRP A 156 -13.89 9.41 -0.76
N LEU A 157 -14.98 9.61 -1.49
CA LEU A 157 -14.96 9.76 -2.94
C LEU A 157 -14.99 11.24 -3.30
N HIS A 158 -14.28 11.60 -4.35
CA HIS A 158 -14.28 12.94 -4.92
C HIS A 158 -14.62 12.87 -6.41
N MET A 159 -15.75 13.46 -6.80
CA MET A 159 -16.15 13.53 -8.21
C MET A 159 -15.35 14.61 -8.93
N SER A 160 -14.65 14.21 -10.01
CA SER A 160 -13.88 15.09 -10.88
C SER A 160 -14.32 14.96 -12.34
N GLU A 161 -13.73 15.76 -13.23
CA GLU A 161 -13.94 15.63 -14.69
C GLU A 161 -13.46 14.27 -15.27
N PHE A 162 -12.58 13.57 -14.55
CA PHE A 162 -12.07 12.25 -14.91
C PHE A 162 -12.82 11.09 -14.23
N GLY A 163 -13.91 11.40 -13.52
CA GLY A 163 -14.70 10.44 -12.74
C GLY A 163 -14.44 10.53 -11.23
N GLU A 164 -14.93 9.53 -10.50
CA GLU A 164 -14.77 9.43 -9.04
C GLU A 164 -13.34 9.04 -8.68
N MET A 165 -12.61 9.96 -8.04
CA MET A 165 -11.32 9.72 -7.42
C MET A 165 -11.51 9.19 -6.00
N GLU A 166 -10.65 8.29 -5.56
CA GLU A 166 -10.68 7.74 -4.21
C GLU A 166 -9.66 8.44 -3.33
N MET A 167 -10.05 8.86 -2.12
CA MET A 167 -9.16 9.50 -1.17
C MET A 167 -9.06 8.67 0.09
N THR A 168 -7.86 8.51 0.64
CA THR A 168 -7.68 7.91 1.95
C THR A 168 -6.59 8.57 2.78
N ILE A 169 -6.84 8.68 4.09
CA ILE A 169 -5.82 8.99 5.09
C ILE A 169 -5.52 7.68 5.84
N ASN A 170 -4.36 7.08 5.55
CA ASN A 170 -3.98 5.83 6.19
C ASN A 170 -3.43 6.10 7.61
N LEU A 171 -4.20 5.69 8.63
CA LEU A 171 -3.84 5.76 10.05
C LEU A 171 -3.36 4.40 10.58
N SER A 172 -3.31 3.37 9.74
CA SER A 172 -2.98 2.00 10.12
C SER A 172 -1.50 1.76 10.32
N LYS A 173 -0.64 2.65 9.80
CA LYS A 173 0.81 2.62 10.00
C LYS A 173 1.15 3.46 11.24
N PRO A 174 1.62 2.85 12.34
CA PRO A 174 1.96 3.60 13.54
C PRO A 174 3.17 4.50 13.31
N GLU A 175 3.09 5.75 13.77
CA GLU A 175 4.25 6.64 13.88
C GLU A 175 5.06 6.26 15.12
N LYS A 176 6.39 6.27 14.99
CA LYS A 176 7.28 5.96 16.12
C LYS A 176 7.42 7.19 17.02
N SER A 177 7.28 6.99 18.32
CA SER A 177 7.53 8.03 19.32
C SER A 177 9.02 8.40 19.38
N PRO A 178 9.38 9.61 19.86
CA PRO A 178 10.78 9.99 20.07
C PRO A 178 11.56 9.02 20.96
N GLN A 179 10.88 8.41 21.96
CA GLN A 179 11.45 7.39 22.83
C GLN A 179 11.79 6.11 22.05
N GLU A 180 10.89 5.62 21.19
CA GLU A 180 11.13 4.45 20.35
C GLU A 180 12.27 4.68 19.35
N ILE A 181 12.37 5.90 18.79
CA ILE A 181 13.47 6.29 17.89
C ILE A 181 14.80 6.27 18.64
N ALA A 182 14.86 6.86 19.84
CA ALA A 182 16.07 6.88 20.65
C ALA A 182 16.52 5.47 21.06
N LEU A 183 15.57 4.60 21.44
CA LEU A 183 15.85 3.22 21.83
C LEU A 183 16.34 2.39 20.62
N ALA A 184 15.73 2.56 19.46
CA ALA A 184 16.17 1.91 18.23
C ALA A 184 17.57 2.35 17.80
N ALA A 185 17.93 3.63 17.99
CA ALA A 185 19.25 4.16 17.66
C ALA A 185 20.39 3.58 18.52
N GLN A 186 20.07 2.99 19.68
CA GLN A 186 21.05 2.35 20.57
C GLN A 186 21.31 0.87 20.21
N LEU A 187 20.50 0.27 19.33
CA LEU A 187 20.67 -1.12 18.92
C LEU A 187 21.85 -1.26 17.95
N SER A 188 22.56 -2.39 18.03
CA SER A 188 23.56 -2.72 17.02
C SER A 188 22.88 -2.94 15.67
N ALA A 189 23.44 -2.34 14.61
CA ALA A 189 22.92 -2.50 13.26
C ALA A 189 22.86 -3.99 12.88
N SER A 190 21.66 -4.48 12.62
CA SER A 190 21.42 -5.79 12.01
C SER A 190 21.03 -5.60 10.55
N HIS A 191 21.61 -6.40 9.68
CA HIS A 191 21.31 -6.43 8.25
C HIS A 191 20.43 -7.62 7.85
N TYR A 192 19.92 -8.38 8.82
CA TYR A 192 19.00 -9.49 8.58
C TYR A 192 17.61 -9.21 9.19
N PRO A 193 16.51 -9.47 8.45
CA PRO A 193 16.45 -9.70 6.99
C PRO A 193 16.97 -8.49 6.20
N GLU A 194 17.44 -8.73 4.97
CA GLU A 194 18.09 -7.68 4.16
C GLU A 194 17.13 -6.52 3.80
N CYS A 195 15.85 -6.82 3.60
CA CYS A 195 14.80 -5.81 3.45
C CYS A 195 13.46 -6.29 4.01
N LEU A 196 12.43 -5.45 3.92
CA LEU A 196 11.08 -5.72 4.41
C LEU A 196 10.29 -6.77 3.59
N LEU A 197 10.79 -7.12 2.40
CA LEU A 197 10.13 -8.05 1.48
C LEU A 197 10.81 -9.42 1.40
N CYS A 198 12.09 -9.55 1.79
CA CYS A 198 12.81 -10.83 1.72
C CYS A 198 12.03 -11.96 2.41
N ALA A 199 12.04 -13.15 1.80
CA ALA A 199 11.35 -14.34 2.34
C ALA A 199 11.82 -14.72 3.75
N ASP A 200 13.05 -14.34 4.13
CA ASP A 200 13.61 -14.41 5.47
C ASP A 200 12.77 -13.73 6.56
N ASN A 201 11.86 -12.83 6.18
CA ASN A 201 10.90 -12.25 7.10
C ASN A 201 9.91 -13.29 7.63
N VAL A 202 9.61 -14.38 6.92
CA VAL A 202 8.65 -15.39 7.37
C VAL A 202 9.14 -16.02 8.68
N GLY A 203 8.39 -15.83 9.77
CA GLY A 203 8.80 -16.35 11.07
C GLY A 203 9.75 -15.43 11.84
N TYR A 204 10.15 -14.28 11.29
CA TYR A 204 11.12 -13.38 11.93
C TYR A 204 10.54 -12.68 13.16
N ALA A 205 11.28 -12.73 14.27
CA ALA A 205 10.85 -12.17 15.57
C ALA A 205 10.74 -10.64 15.58
N GLY A 206 11.38 -9.95 14.63
CA GLY A 206 11.44 -8.50 14.60
C GLY A 206 12.44 -7.91 15.60
N ARG A 207 12.56 -6.59 15.54
CA ARG A 207 13.38 -5.69 16.37
C ARG A 207 12.73 -4.31 16.35
N LEU A 208 13.19 -3.38 17.19
CA LEU A 208 12.54 -2.06 17.31
C LEU A 208 12.53 -1.25 16.01
N ASP A 209 13.48 -1.52 15.12
CA ASP A 209 13.65 -0.92 13.81
C ASP A 209 13.20 -1.80 12.64
N HIS A 210 12.76 -3.05 12.88
CA HIS A 210 12.28 -3.98 11.83
C HIS A 210 11.11 -4.82 12.35
N PRO A 211 9.95 -4.82 11.68
CA PRO A 211 8.74 -5.38 12.25
C PRO A 211 8.79 -6.90 12.43
N ALA A 212 8.05 -7.42 13.42
CA ALA A 212 7.84 -8.86 13.56
C ALA A 212 6.95 -9.41 12.44
N ARG A 213 7.23 -10.65 12.07
CA ARG A 213 6.63 -11.37 10.94
C ARG A 213 6.44 -12.86 11.27
N GLN A 214 6.29 -13.19 12.56
CA GLN A 214 6.08 -14.57 13.03
C GLN A 214 4.75 -15.17 12.56
N ASN A 215 3.73 -14.33 12.39
CA ASN A 215 2.43 -14.66 11.82
C ASN A 215 2.32 -14.43 10.30
N LEU A 216 3.40 -14.02 9.61
CA LEU A 216 3.42 -13.91 8.15
C LEU A 216 3.45 -15.30 7.50
N ARG A 217 2.66 -15.49 6.44
CA ARG A 217 2.81 -16.58 5.48
C ARG A 217 2.85 -16.00 4.07
N ILE A 218 3.64 -16.62 3.20
CA ILE A 218 3.77 -16.24 1.79
C ILE A 218 3.51 -17.47 0.93
N LEU A 219 3.01 -17.26 -0.29
CA LEU A 219 2.72 -18.34 -1.24
C LEU A 219 3.72 -18.27 -2.40
N PRO A 220 4.38 -19.36 -2.80
CA PRO A 220 5.20 -19.38 -4.00
C PRO A 220 4.33 -19.24 -5.25
N VAL A 221 4.81 -18.45 -6.21
CA VAL A 221 4.23 -18.22 -7.54
C VAL A 221 5.36 -18.35 -8.56
N GLU A 222 5.06 -18.92 -9.72
CA GLU A 222 6.01 -18.98 -10.84
C GLU A 222 5.59 -17.97 -11.91
N LEU A 223 6.49 -17.04 -12.25
CA LEU A 223 6.27 -16.02 -13.28
C LEU A 223 7.48 -15.97 -14.22
N ASN A 224 7.24 -16.11 -15.51
CA ASN A 224 8.20 -16.18 -16.60
C ASN A 224 9.33 -17.20 -16.36
N GLY A 225 8.98 -18.35 -15.78
CA GLY A 225 9.93 -19.41 -15.38
C GLY A 225 10.80 -19.06 -14.17
N GLU A 226 10.48 -17.98 -13.45
CA GLU A 226 11.20 -17.51 -12.26
C GLU A 226 10.37 -17.74 -11.00
N ALA A 227 11.05 -17.87 -9.86
CA ALA A 227 10.40 -18.02 -8.56
C ALA A 227 10.05 -16.64 -7.96
N TRP A 228 8.78 -16.50 -7.61
CA TRP A 228 8.21 -15.32 -6.97
C TRP A 228 7.41 -15.74 -5.73
N TYR A 229 7.07 -14.76 -4.90
CA TYR A 229 6.21 -14.95 -3.75
C TYR A 229 5.05 -13.97 -3.76
N PHE A 230 3.88 -14.45 -3.36
CA PHE A 230 2.69 -13.66 -3.08
C PHE A 230 2.57 -13.46 -1.57
N GLN A 231 2.35 -12.22 -1.14
CA GLN A 231 1.87 -11.90 0.20
C GLN A 231 0.81 -10.79 0.18
N TYR A 232 -0.03 -10.71 1.20
CA TYR A 232 -0.84 -9.51 1.42
C TYR A 232 -0.02 -8.42 2.10
N SER A 233 -0.38 -7.16 1.88
CA SER A 233 0.17 -6.03 2.64
C SER A 233 -0.49 -5.97 4.02
N PRO A 234 0.27 -5.80 5.11
CA PRO A 234 -0.29 -5.58 6.44
C PRO A 234 -0.89 -4.17 6.60
N TYR A 235 -0.53 -3.24 5.70
CA TYR A 235 -1.04 -1.86 5.64
C TYR A 235 -1.95 -1.74 4.41
N VAL A 236 -3.17 -2.22 4.55
CA VAL A 236 -4.15 -2.32 3.46
C VAL A 236 -4.59 -0.91 3.04
N TYR A 237 -4.43 -0.58 1.75
CA TYR A 237 -4.91 0.68 1.16
C TYR A 237 -6.21 0.48 0.36
N TYR A 238 -6.41 -0.72 -0.18
CA TYR A 238 -7.56 -1.14 -0.98
C TYR A 238 -7.80 -2.63 -0.76
N ASN A 239 -8.96 -3.13 -1.21
CA ASN A 239 -9.34 -4.51 -0.95
C ASN A 239 -8.29 -5.50 -1.49
N GLU A 240 -7.89 -6.45 -0.65
CA GLU A 240 -6.86 -7.47 -0.97
C GLU A 240 -5.55 -6.89 -1.50
N HIS A 241 -5.10 -5.74 -0.99
CA HIS A 241 -3.78 -5.19 -1.31
C HIS A 241 -2.68 -6.24 -1.10
N SER A 242 -2.03 -6.64 -2.20
CA SER A 242 -1.03 -7.70 -2.30
C SER A 242 0.30 -7.18 -2.86
N ILE A 243 1.37 -7.89 -2.52
CA ILE A 243 2.72 -7.65 -2.97
C ILE A 243 3.24 -8.96 -3.57
N ILE A 244 3.67 -8.91 -4.84
CA ILE A 244 4.28 -10.03 -5.55
C ILE A 244 5.76 -9.72 -5.71
N PHE A 245 6.65 -10.45 -5.05
CA PHE A 245 8.07 -10.09 -4.97
C PHE A 245 8.98 -11.24 -5.40
N ASN A 246 10.13 -10.89 -5.95
CA ASN A 246 11.08 -11.86 -6.46
C ASN A 246 11.65 -12.70 -5.31
N SER A 247 11.92 -14.00 -5.52
CA SER A 247 12.53 -14.82 -4.47
C SER A 247 13.93 -14.35 -4.08
N GLU A 248 14.66 -13.73 -5.02
CA GLU A 248 15.99 -13.16 -4.80
C GLU A 248 15.90 -11.66 -4.50
N HIS A 249 16.79 -11.16 -3.63
CA HIS A 249 16.89 -9.73 -3.33
C HIS A 249 17.66 -9.00 -4.43
N ILE A 250 17.00 -8.79 -5.56
CA ILE A 250 17.56 -8.08 -6.71
C ILE A 250 16.88 -6.72 -6.91
N PRO A 251 17.61 -5.66 -7.31
CA PRO A 251 17.00 -4.37 -7.58
C PRO A 251 15.97 -4.43 -8.70
N MET A 252 14.91 -3.66 -8.52
CA MET A 252 13.82 -3.54 -9.48
C MET A 252 14.31 -2.96 -10.82
N LYS A 253 13.92 -3.58 -11.94
CA LYS A 253 14.21 -3.09 -13.29
C LYS A 253 13.03 -3.33 -14.22
N LEU A 254 12.63 -2.31 -14.97
CA LEU A 254 11.56 -2.43 -15.95
C LEU A 254 12.13 -2.90 -17.30
N THR A 255 11.72 -4.10 -17.70
CA THR A 255 12.17 -4.78 -18.92
C THR A 255 10.98 -5.44 -19.63
N ARG A 256 11.19 -5.97 -20.84
CA ARG A 256 10.22 -6.84 -21.51
C ARG A 256 9.67 -7.94 -20.59
N ASN A 257 10.54 -8.58 -19.81
CA ASN A 257 10.17 -9.64 -18.89
C ASN A 257 9.23 -9.15 -17.79
N THR A 258 9.27 -7.87 -17.43
CA THR A 258 8.30 -7.30 -16.49
C THR A 258 6.89 -7.43 -17.06
N PHE A 259 6.64 -7.02 -18.30
CA PHE A 259 5.32 -7.15 -18.93
C PHE A 259 4.87 -8.61 -19.02
N ALA A 260 5.79 -9.53 -19.35
CA ALA A 260 5.50 -10.97 -19.41
C ALA A 260 5.06 -11.51 -18.04
N ARG A 261 5.76 -11.15 -16.95
CA ARG A 261 5.39 -11.53 -15.57
C ARG A 261 4.01 -10.98 -15.18
N LEU A 262 3.72 -9.71 -15.50
CA LEU A 262 2.42 -9.09 -15.19
C LEU A 262 1.28 -9.80 -15.93
N LEU A 263 1.44 -10.08 -17.23
CA LEU A 263 0.45 -10.81 -18.02
C LEU A 263 0.21 -12.21 -17.45
N GLN A 264 1.27 -12.98 -17.21
CA GLN A 264 1.15 -14.34 -16.68
C GLN A 264 0.54 -14.36 -15.27
N PHE A 265 0.80 -13.35 -14.44
CA PHE A 265 0.12 -13.25 -13.15
C PHE A 265 -1.39 -13.12 -13.34
N THR A 266 -1.85 -12.27 -14.25
CA THR A 266 -3.29 -12.11 -14.52
C THR A 266 -3.94 -13.32 -15.22
N GLU A 267 -3.15 -14.22 -15.80
CA GLU A 267 -3.64 -15.53 -16.25
C GLU A 267 -3.90 -16.45 -15.06
N GLN A 268 -3.01 -16.45 -14.06
CA GLN A 268 -3.13 -17.28 -12.87
C GLN A 268 -4.19 -16.74 -11.88
N PHE A 269 -4.30 -15.42 -11.76
CA PHE A 269 -5.18 -14.68 -10.85
C PHE A 269 -6.08 -13.70 -11.62
N PRO A 270 -7.06 -14.20 -12.39
CA PRO A 270 -7.81 -13.37 -13.34
C PRO A 270 -8.74 -12.33 -12.69
N HIS A 271 -9.06 -12.50 -11.42
CA HIS A 271 -9.85 -11.58 -10.60
C HIS A 271 -9.02 -10.44 -9.98
N TYR A 272 -7.70 -10.44 -10.18
CA TYR A 272 -6.79 -9.43 -9.64
C TYR A 272 -6.23 -8.54 -10.76
N PHE A 273 -5.92 -7.30 -10.41
CA PHE A 273 -4.97 -6.50 -11.17
C PHE A 273 -3.55 -6.73 -10.64
N ILE A 274 -2.54 -6.38 -11.43
CA ILE A 274 -1.16 -6.28 -10.99
C ILE A 274 -0.47 -5.13 -11.72
N GLY A 275 0.41 -4.41 -11.02
CA GLY A 275 1.18 -3.33 -11.63
C GLY A 275 2.57 -3.18 -11.01
N SER A 276 3.41 -2.46 -11.73
CA SER A 276 4.79 -2.19 -11.35
C SER A 276 5.00 -0.69 -11.17
N ASN A 277 5.67 -0.28 -10.10
CA ASN A 277 6.18 1.08 -10.03
C ASN A 277 7.20 1.34 -11.15
N ALA A 278 7.49 2.60 -11.43
CA ALA A 278 8.57 2.93 -12.35
C ALA A 278 9.95 2.62 -11.74
N ASP A 279 10.90 2.19 -12.58
CA ASP A 279 12.25 1.75 -12.19
C ASP A 279 13.25 2.90 -11.98
N LEU A 280 12.83 4.13 -12.26
CA LEU A 280 13.64 5.34 -12.10
C LEU A 280 13.34 6.04 -10.76
N PRO A 281 14.30 6.76 -10.17
CA PRO A 281 14.05 7.56 -8.97
C PRO A 281 13.03 8.68 -9.26
N ILE A 282 12.45 9.27 -8.21
CA ILE A 282 11.44 10.36 -8.24
C ILE A 282 10.03 9.91 -8.68
N VAL A 283 9.90 8.88 -9.51
CA VAL A 283 8.62 8.46 -10.11
C VAL A 283 7.87 7.34 -9.36
N GLY A 284 7.98 7.29 -8.01
CA GLY A 284 6.99 6.59 -7.17
C GLY A 284 7.36 5.23 -6.55
N GLY A 285 8.59 4.73 -6.71
CA GLY A 285 9.03 3.51 -6.02
C GLY A 285 9.54 3.77 -4.59
N SER A 286 8.98 3.09 -3.58
CA SER A 286 9.43 3.18 -2.18
C SER A 286 10.50 2.16 -1.79
N ILE A 287 10.56 1.01 -2.47
CA ILE A 287 11.55 -0.05 -2.24
C ILE A 287 12.13 -0.47 -3.60
N LEU A 288 13.15 0.23 -4.07
CA LEU A 288 13.80 -0.08 -5.35
C LEU A 288 14.86 -1.19 -5.23
N SER A 289 15.22 -1.58 -4.01
CA SER A 289 16.25 -2.58 -3.73
C SER A 289 15.82 -4.02 -3.98
N HIS A 290 14.51 -4.30 -3.97
CA HIS A 290 13.95 -5.63 -4.18
C HIS A 290 12.81 -5.57 -5.21
N ASP A 291 12.97 -6.30 -6.31
CA ASP A 291 12.00 -6.37 -7.41
C ASP A 291 10.65 -6.93 -6.93
N HIS A 292 9.61 -6.12 -7.10
CA HIS A 292 8.26 -6.45 -6.66
C HIS A 292 7.19 -5.68 -7.46
N PHE A 293 5.99 -6.24 -7.44
CA PHE A 293 4.77 -5.69 -8.01
C PHE A 293 3.71 -5.53 -6.93
N GLN A 294 2.75 -4.65 -7.17
CA GLN A 294 1.56 -4.54 -6.32
C GLN A 294 0.36 -5.12 -7.08
N ALA A 295 -0.47 -5.86 -6.37
CA ALA A 295 -1.64 -6.53 -6.92
C ALA A 295 -2.82 -6.41 -5.96
N GLY A 296 -4.01 -6.83 -6.40
CA GLY A 296 -5.14 -7.03 -5.50
C GLY A 296 -6.47 -7.11 -6.24
N ARG A 297 -7.55 -7.27 -5.46
CA ARG A 297 -8.92 -7.32 -5.96
C ARG A 297 -9.64 -6.01 -5.69
N HIS A 298 -9.33 -4.99 -6.49
CA HIS A 298 -9.94 -3.66 -6.42
C HIS A 298 -10.09 -3.04 -7.81
N THR A 299 -11.26 -2.45 -8.10
CA THR A 299 -11.51 -1.74 -9.35
C THR A 299 -11.25 -0.25 -9.16
N PHE A 300 -10.05 0.18 -9.58
CA PHE A 300 -9.60 1.56 -9.45
C PHE A 300 -10.28 2.53 -10.42
N PRO A 301 -10.29 3.84 -10.12
CA PRO A 301 -10.83 4.88 -11.00
C PRO A 301 -10.29 4.84 -12.45
N ILE A 302 -8.99 4.67 -12.64
CA ILE A 302 -8.37 4.59 -13.97
C ILE A 302 -8.98 3.48 -14.85
N GLU A 303 -9.41 2.36 -14.24
CA GLU A 303 -10.01 1.22 -14.94
C GLU A 303 -11.38 1.57 -15.54
N ARG A 304 -12.12 2.47 -14.87
CA ARG A 304 -13.43 2.96 -15.30
C ARG A 304 -13.32 4.09 -16.32
N ALA A 305 -12.17 4.76 -16.38
CA ALA A 305 -11.94 5.88 -17.28
C ALA A 305 -12.06 5.45 -18.76
N PRO A 306 -12.83 6.21 -19.57
CA PRO A 306 -13.05 5.87 -20.97
C PRO A 306 -11.82 6.13 -21.83
N ILE A 307 -11.73 5.45 -22.97
CA ILE A 307 -10.78 5.79 -24.03
C ILE A 307 -11.37 6.95 -24.83
N GLU A 308 -10.63 8.06 -24.94
CA GLU A 308 -11.07 9.23 -25.72
C GLU A 308 -10.70 9.06 -27.21
N THR A 309 -9.49 8.57 -27.48
CA THR A 309 -8.90 8.48 -28.82
C THR A 309 -8.46 7.06 -29.02
N ARG A 310 -8.97 6.43 -30.07
CA ARG A 310 -8.68 5.03 -30.41
C ARG A 310 -7.65 4.93 -31.52
N PHE A 311 -6.83 3.91 -31.42
CA PHE A 311 -5.82 3.58 -32.41
C PHE A 311 -5.83 2.10 -32.75
N THR A 312 -5.37 1.80 -33.96
CA THR A 312 -5.12 0.46 -34.47
C THR A 312 -3.70 0.36 -35.00
N HIS A 313 -3.15 -0.85 -35.03
CA HIS A 313 -1.84 -1.11 -35.62
C HIS A 313 -1.97 -2.22 -36.66
N SER A 314 -1.54 -1.97 -37.90
CA SER A 314 -1.74 -2.90 -39.02
C SER A 314 -1.03 -4.25 -38.82
N ALA A 315 0.11 -4.26 -38.13
CA ALA A 315 0.81 -5.50 -37.76
C ALA A 315 0.13 -6.28 -36.61
N TYR A 316 -0.79 -5.65 -35.87
CA TYR A 316 -1.43 -6.23 -34.68
C TYR A 316 -2.96 -6.07 -34.73
N PRO A 317 -3.66 -6.69 -35.70
CA PRO A 317 -5.09 -6.46 -35.94
C PRO A 317 -6.00 -6.86 -34.77
N GLY A 318 -5.52 -7.72 -33.85
CA GLY A 318 -6.26 -8.14 -32.65
C GLY A 318 -6.02 -7.28 -31.40
N VAL A 319 -5.21 -6.22 -31.52
CA VAL A 319 -4.92 -5.29 -30.41
C VAL A 319 -5.53 -3.94 -30.71
N THR A 320 -6.26 -3.41 -29.74
CA THR A 320 -6.70 -2.00 -29.76
C THR A 320 -5.86 -1.21 -28.78
N ALA A 321 -5.51 0.02 -29.18
CA ALA A 321 -4.82 0.97 -28.32
C ALA A 321 -5.67 2.22 -28.15
N GLY A 322 -5.49 2.95 -27.06
CA GLY A 322 -6.24 4.18 -26.85
C GLY A 322 -5.69 5.08 -25.77
N ILE A 323 -5.80 6.39 -26.00
CA ILE A 323 -5.52 7.41 -24.97
C ILE A 323 -6.71 7.42 -24.01
N VAL A 324 -6.43 7.19 -22.73
CA VAL A 324 -7.46 7.23 -21.69
C VAL A 324 -7.77 8.69 -21.30
N ASN A 325 -9.04 8.99 -21.05
CA ASN A 325 -9.43 10.26 -20.43
C ASN A 325 -9.03 10.26 -18.96
N TRP A 326 -7.77 10.57 -18.70
CA TRP A 326 -7.14 10.52 -17.38
C TRP A 326 -6.20 11.72 -17.20
N PRO A 327 -5.97 12.23 -15.96
CA PRO A 327 -5.06 13.36 -15.74
C PRO A 327 -3.63 13.08 -16.19
N MET A 328 -3.19 11.82 -16.08
CA MET A 328 -1.88 11.37 -16.53
C MET A 328 -1.92 10.82 -17.95
N SER A 329 -0.75 10.72 -18.59
CA SER A 329 -0.62 10.21 -19.96
C SER A 329 -0.66 8.68 -19.97
N VAL A 330 -1.83 8.12 -20.27
CA VAL A 330 -2.07 6.67 -20.27
C VAL A 330 -2.43 6.19 -21.66
N LEU A 331 -1.66 5.22 -22.16
CA LEU A 331 -1.99 4.46 -23.35
C LEU A 331 -2.48 3.07 -22.93
N ARG A 332 -3.78 2.80 -23.12
CA ARG A 332 -4.41 1.52 -22.81
C ARG A 332 -4.34 0.61 -24.02
N LEU A 333 -3.82 -0.59 -23.82
CA LEU A 333 -3.82 -1.68 -24.80
C LEU A 333 -4.82 -2.76 -24.37
N GLN A 334 -5.55 -3.31 -25.34
CA GLN A 334 -6.48 -4.42 -25.11
C GLN A 334 -6.33 -5.48 -26.20
N GLY A 335 -6.28 -6.75 -25.81
CA GLY A 335 -6.21 -7.88 -26.76
C GLY A 335 -6.48 -9.22 -26.08
N GLU A 336 -6.84 -10.24 -26.88
CA GLU A 336 -7.08 -11.60 -26.39
C GLU A 336 -5.80 -12.43 -26.24
N GLN A 337 -4.78 -12.12 -27.05
CA GLN A 337 -3.52 -12.88 -27.10
C GLN A 337 -2.43 -12.17 -26.27
N PRO A 338 -2.00 -12.76 -25.13
CA PRO A 338 -1.06 -12.10 -24.23
C PRO A 338 0.32 -11.89 -24.88
N ASP A 339 0.79 -12.81 -25.72
CA ASP A 339 2.07 -12.68 -26.42
C ASP A 339 2.11 -11.50 -27.39
N VAL A 340 1.00 -11.22 -28.07
CA VAL A 340 0.88 -10.07 -28.98
C VAL A 340 0.82 -8.78 -28.18
N LEU A 341 0.07 -8.77 -27.07
CA LEU A 341 -0.01 -7.62 -26.18
C LEU A 341 1.35 -7.29 -25.55
N LEU A 342 2.11 -8.32 -25.16
CA LEU A 342 3.49 -8.23 -24.69
C LEU A 342 4.39 -7.56 -25.73
N GLN A 343 4.33 -8.00 -26.99
CA GLN A 343 5.11 -7.41 -28.06
C GLN A 343 4.77 -5.92 -28.25
N CYS A 344 3.48 -5.58 -28.30
CA CYS A 344 3.02 -4.20 -28.46
C CYS A 344 3.51 -3.30 -27.33
N ALA A 345 3.38 -3.76 -26.08
CA ALA A 345 3.78 -3.01 -24.90
C ALA A 345 5.29 -2.77 -24.84
N ASP A 346 6.08 -3.81 -25.18
CA ASP A 346 7.53 -3.72 -25.24
C ASP A 346 7.99 -2.74 -26.31
N GLU A 347 7.41 -2.80 -27.52
CA GLU A 347 7.75 -1.86 -28.60
C GLU A 347 7.44 -0.40 -28.23
N ILE A 348 6.26 -0.14 -27.63
CA ILE A 348 5.89 1.19 -27.13
C ILE A 348 6.89 1.63 -26.06
N TYR A 349 7.26 0.76 -25.12
CA TYR A 349 8.23 1.08 -24.07
C TYR A 349 9.62 1.39 -24.64
N GLU A 350 10.12 0.56 -25.56
CA GLU A 350 11.41 0.77 -26.23
C GLU A 350 11.46 2.11 -26.98
N GLN A 351 10.38 2.46 -27.69
CA GLN A 351 10.27 3.77 -28.34
C GLN A 351 10.17 4.91 -27.33
N TRP A 352 9.34 4.78 -26.30
CA TRP A 352 9.18 5.80 -25.26
C TRP A 352 10.50 6.15 -24.59
N LYS A 353 11.35 5.15 -24.31
CA LYS A 353 12.68 5.38 -23.71
C LYS A 353 13.57 6.33 -24.52
N LEU A 354 13.33 6.47 -25.82
CA LEU A 354 14.11 7.29 -26.75
C LEU A 354 13.35 8.56 -27.19
N TYR A 355 12.07 8.64 -26.90
CA TYR A 355 11.20 9.70 -27.40
C TYR A 355 11.41 11.03 -26.68
N SER A 356 11.71 12.08 -27.46
CA SER A 356 11.75 13.47 -26.98
C SER A 356 10.82 14.31 -27.85
N ASP A 357 10.15 15.28 -27.23
CA ASP A 357 9.30 16.25 -27.91
C ASP A 357 9.46 17.60 -27.23
N ASP A 358 10.26 18.47 -27.85
CA ASP A 358 10.55 19.81 -27.33
C ASP A 358 9.29 20.69 -27.25
N SER A 359 8.26 20.44 -28.08
CA SER A 359 7.03 21.24 -28.09
C SER A 359 6.25 21.15 -26.78
N VAL A 360 6.41 20.04 -26.05
CA VAL A 360 5.80 19.79 -24.74
C VAL A 360 6.87 19.59 -23.66
N GLY A 361 8.12 19.96 -23.96
CA GLY A 361 9.23 19.90 -23.02
C GLY A 361 9.64 18.50 -22.58
N ILE A 362 9.35 17.45 -23.34
CA ILE A 362 9.73 16.07 -23.01
C ILE A 362 11.14 15.79 -23.54
N ALA A 363 12.07 15.37 -22.67
CA ALA A 363 13.37 14.85 -23.08
C ALA A 363 13.59 13.43 -22.54
N ALA A 364 13.93 12.51 -23.44
CA ALA A 364 14.23 11.12 -23.12
C ALA A 364 15.45 10.94 -22.22
N SER A 365 16.45 11.81 -22.35
CA SER A 365 17.70 11.75 -21.61
C SER A 365 18.37 13.12 -21.47
N THR A 366 19.24 13.28 -20.47
CA THR A 366 20.15 14.42 -20.36
C THR A 366 21.61 13.95 -20.30
N THR A 367 22.55 14.83 -20.68
CA THR A 367 23.99 14.52 -20.57
C THR A 367 24.56 15.13 -19.29
N ARG A 368 25.17 14.30 -18.44
CA ARG A 368 25.87 14.75 -17.23
C ARG A 368 27.24 14.09 -17.15
N GLY A 369 28.31 14.90 -17.08
CA GLY A 369 29.68 14.38 -17.01
C GLY A 369 30.11 13.57 -18.25
N GLY A 370 29.47 13.77 -19.40
CA GLY A 370 29.71 13.00 -20.62
C GLY A 370 28.89 11.72 -20.76
N GLU A 371 28.11 11.34 -19.73
CA GLU A 371 27.22 10.18 -19.76
C GLU A 371 25.77 10.60 -20.03
N SER A 372 25.03 9.79 -20.80
CA SER A 372 23.61 9.99 -21.05
C SER A 372 22.78 9.30 -19.95
N ILE A 373 21.95 10.09 -19.27
CA ILE A 373 21.05 9.63 -18.20
C ILE A 373 19.63 9.59 -18.78
N ARG A 374 19.03 8.39 -18.83
CA ARG A 374 17.64 8.18 -19.26
C ARG A 374 16.66 8.76 -18.23
N HIS A 375 15.61 9.42 -18.71
CA HIS A 375 14.52 9.97 -17.90
C HIS A 375 13.16 9.35 -18.15
N ASN A 376 12.92 8.80 -19.34
CA ASN A 376 11.64 8.16 -19.68
C ASN A 376 11.55 6.74 -19.12
N THR A 377 10.38 6.42 -18.56
CA THR A 377 9.99 5.08 -18.09
C THR A 377 8.46 4.94 -18.09
N ILE A 378 7.93 3.80 -17.67
CA ILE A 378 6.48 3.52 -17.64
C ILE A 378 6.09 2.93 -16.29
N THR A 379 4.86 3.19 -15.86
CA THR A 379 4.17 2.43 -14.81
C THR A 379 3.13 1.52 -15.49
N PRO A 380 3.42 0.22 -15.69
CA PRO A 380 2.47 -0.70 -16.30
C PRO A 380 1.48 -1.24 -15.26
N ILE A 381 0.21 -1.33 -15.66
CA ILE A 381 -0.87 -1.96 -14.89
C ILE A 381 -1.56 -2.96 -15.82
N VAL A 382 -1.74 -4.20 -15.37
CA VAL A 382 -2.34 -5.29 -16.14
C VAL A 382 -3.50 -5.89 -15.36
N ARG A 383 -4.58 -6.23 -16.07
CA ARG A 383 -5.76 -6.90 -15.53
C ARG A 383 -6.51 -7.64 -16.63
N ARG A 384 -7.49 -8.45 -16.23
CA ARG A 384 -8.44 -9.11 -17.12
C ARG A 384 -9.73 -8.30 -17.22
N ARG A 385 -10.29 -8.20 -18.43
CA ARG A 385 -11.63 -7.65 -18.68
C ARG A 385 -12.41 -8.65 -19.53
N GLY A 386 -13.14 -9.54 -18.88
CA GLY A 386 -13.79 -10.67 -19.56
C GLY A 386 -12.75 -11.59 -20.23
N SER A 387 -12.84 -11.75 -21.54
CA SER A 387 -11.86 -12.52 -22.33
C SER A 387 -10.55 -11.75 -22.60
N LEU A 388 -10.54 -10.42 -22.45
CA LEU A 388 -9.42 -9.58 -22.83
C LEU A 388 -8.39 -9.44 -21.72
N PHE A 389 -7.11 -9.36 -22.12
CA PHE A 389 -6.07 -8.72 -21.34
C PHE A 389 -6.14 -7.21 -21.61
N GLU A 390 -6.05 -6.42 -20.55
CA GLU A 390 -5.97 -4.97 -20.61
C GLU A 390 -4.68 -4.53 -19.91
N MET A 391 -3.89 -3.70 -20.59
CA MET A 391 -2.66 -3.14 -20.06
C MET A 391 -2.66 -1.63 -20.22
N ASP A 392 -2.60 -0.92 -19.10
CA ASP A 392 -2.37 0.52 -19.07
C ASP A 392 -0.87 0.79 -18.99
N LEU A 393 -0.36 1.51 -19.98
CA LEU A 393 1.00 2.03 -20.00
C LEU A 393 0.95 3.51 -19.61
N VAL A 394 1.22 3.80 -18.33
CA VAL A 394 1.30 5.19 -17.86
C VAL A 394 2.70 5.72 -18.10
N LEU A 395 2.82 6.67 -19.01
CA LEU A 395 4.10 7.26 -19.40
C LEU A 395 4.63 8.17 -18.29
N ARG A 396 5.89 7.95 -17.90
CA ARG A 396 6.55 8.68 -16.81
C ARG A 396 7.87 9.28 -17.29
N ASN A 397 8.25 10.39 -16.68
CA ASN A 397 9.56 11.02 -16.85
C ASN A 397 10.04 11.58 -15.50
N ASN A 398 11.31 11.35 -15.15
CA ASN A 398 11.86 11.75 -13.85
C ASN A 398 12.77 12.97 -13.90
N ARG A 399 12.75 13.74 -15.00
CA ARG A 399 13.60 14.92 -15.16
C ARG A 399 13.24 16.01 -14.15
N THR A 400 14.26 16.71 -13.69
CA THR A 400 14.19 17.87 -12.80
C THR A 400 14.72 19.11 -13.52
N ASP A 401 14.39 20.30 -13.03
CA ASP A 401 15.03 21.55 -13.43
C ASP A 401 15.23 22.48 -12.21
N GLU A 402 15.69 23.71 -12.43
CA GLU A 402 15.93 24.68 -11.34
C GLU A 402 14.64 25.12 -10.64
N VAL A 403 13.51 25.13 -11.36
CA VAL A 403 12.19 25.54 -10.84
C VAL A 403 11.55 24.39 -10.07
N HIS A 404 11.72 23.18 -10.57
CA HIS A 404 11.16 21.93 -10.06
C HIS A 404 12.29 20.93 -9.72
N PRO A 405 13.08 21.19 -8.66
CA PRO A 405 14.16 20.30 -8.27
C PRO A 405 13.65 18.95 -7.75
N GLU A 406 12.39 18.89 -7.29
CA GLU A 406 11.73 17.63 -6.91
C GLU A 406 11.19 16.83 -8.11
N GLY A 407 11.17 17.41 -9.31
CA GLY A 407 10.70 16.77 -10.54
C GLY A 407 9.70 17.63 -11.32
N ILE A 408 9.89 17.73 -12.64
CA ILE A 408 9.00 18.48 -13.54
C ILE A 408 7.63 17.81 -13.61
N PHE A 409 7.63 16.47 -13.66
CA PHE A 409 6.44 15.63 -13.73
C PHE A 409 6.15 14.99 -12.36
N HIS A 410 6.06 15.83 -11.35
CA HIS A 410 5.89 15.46 -9.94
C HIS A 410 4.98 16.47 -9.23
N PRO A 411 4.38 16.17 -8.06
CA PRO A 411 3.75 17.19 -7.22
C PRO A 411 4.66 18.40 -6.98
N HIS A 412 4.18 19.58 -7.37
CA HIS A 412 4.88 20.86 -7.22
C HIS A 412 4.68 21.44 -5.81
N ARG A 413 5.54 22.39 -5.45
CA ARG A 413 5.72 22.87 -4.05
C ARG A 413 4.46 23.46 -3.44
N GLU A 414 3.63 24.11 -4.24
CA GLU A 414 2.36 24.69 -3.82
C GLU A 414 1.36 23.65 -3.30
N HIS A 415 1.57 22.36 -3.57
CA HIS A 415 0.72 21.27 -3.11
C HIS A 415 1.34 20.41 -1.99
N HIS A 416 2.60 20.65 -1.61
CA HIS A 416 3.31 19.84 -0.60
C HIS A 416 2.68 19.90 0.79
N HIS A 417 1.89 20.93 1.08
CA HIS A 417 1.12 21.01 2.32
C HIS A 417 0.04 19.90 2.41
N ILE A 418 -0.47 19.42 1.27
CA ILE A 418 -1.40 18.27 1.18
C ILE A 418 -0.63 16.96 0.98
N LYS A 419 0.20 16.89 -0.07
CA LYS A 419 0.95 15.70 -0.45
C LYS A 419 2.27 16.11 -1.06
N ARG A 420 3.36 15.67 -0.43
CA ARG A 420 4.74 15.91 -0.89
C ARG A 420 5.35 14.65 -1.49
N GLU A 421 4.86 13.50 -1.06
CA GLU A 421 5.32 12.18 -1.42
C GLU A 421 5.10 11.91 -2.92
N ASN A 422 5.96 11.05 -3.47
CA ASN A 422 5.90 10.69 -4.88
C ASN A 422 4.56 10.03 -5.26
N ILE A 423 4.18 10.21 -6.52
CA ILE A 423 3.01 9.55 -7.12
C ILE A 423 3.40 8.13 -7.53
N GLY A 424 3.11 7.18 -6.64
CA GLY A 424 3.30 5.75 -6.85
C GLY A 424 2.19 5.13 -7.69
N LEU A 425 2.30 3.82 -7.91
CA LEU A 425 1.33 3.04 -8.68
C LEU A 425 -0.12 3.22 -8.18
N ILE A 426 -0.35 3.28 -6.86
CA ILE A 426 -1.69 3.40 -6.29
C ILE A 426 -2.31 4.75 -6.65
N GLU A 427 -1.56 5.83 -6.49
CA GLU A 427 -2.03 7.17 -6.84
C GLU A 427 -2.25 7.34 -8.34
N VAL A 428 -1.38 6.76 -9.18
CA VAL A 428 -1.56 6.72 -10.64
C VAL A 428 -2.92 6.15 -11.02
N MET A 429 -3.38 5.12 -10.29
CA MET A 429 -4.66 4.47 -10.56
C MET A 429 -5.87 5.26 -10.03
N GLY A 430 -5.66 6.35 -9.29
CA GLY A 430 -6.71 7.27 -8.82
C GLY A 430 -7.08 7.14 -7.34
N LEU A 431 -6.29 6.42 -6.54
CA LEU A 431 -6.43 6.38 -5.07
C LEU A 431 -5.36 7.24 -4.41
N ALA A 432 -5.74 8.39 -3.86
CA ALA A 432 -4.83 9.26 -3.12
C ALA A 432 -4.55 8.68 -1.74
N ILE A 433 -3.29 8.34 -1.47
CA ILE A 433 -2.81 8.04 -0.13
C ILE A 433 -2.28 9.35 0.47
N LEU A 434 -3.03 9.89 1.43
CA LEU A 434 -2.74 11.14 2.11
C LEU A 434 -2.07 10.88 3.48
N PRO A 435 -1.18 11.78 3.93
CA PRO A 435 -0.42 11.55 5.15
C PRO A 435 -1.31 11.66 6.39
N GLY A 436 -1.04 10.84 7.42
CA GLY A 436 -1.84 10.77 8.65
C GLY A 436 -2.04 12.12 9.36
N ARG A 437 -1.02 12.99 9.34
CA ARG A 437 -1.08 14.36 9.88
C ARG A 437 -2.25 15.19 9.33
N LEU A 438 -2.65 14.93 8.08
CA LEU A 438 -3.66 15.72 7.39
C LEU A 438 -5.03 15.63 8.07
N LYS A 439 -5.31 14.55 8.81
CA LYS A 439 -6.52 14.42 9.63
C LYS A 439 -6.66 15.56 10.63
N GLN A 440 -5.61 15.80 11.42
CA GLN A 440 -5.60 16.88 12.41
C GLN A 440 -5.59 18.26 11.74
N ASP A 441 -4.89 18.39 10.61
CA ASP A 441 -4.86 19.62 9.82
C ASP A 441 -6.27 19.96 9.30
N ILE A 442 -7.03 18.98 8.80
CA ILE A 442 -8.42 19.14 8.32
C ILE A 442 -9.32 19.63 9.45
N GLU A 443 -9.26 19.02 10.64
CA GLU A 443 -10.09 19.44 11.79
C GLU A 443 -9.82 20.89 12.21
N ARG A 444 -8.53 21.26 12.26
CA ARG A 444 -8.11 22.61 12.62
C ARG A 444 -8.53 23.63 11.56
N ILE A 445 -8.30 23.35 10.29
CA ILE A 445 -8.73 24.22 9.19
C ILE A 445 -10.26 24.34 9.18
N THR A 446 -10.99 23.24 9.40
CA THR A 446 -12.46 23.25 9.51
C THR A 446 -12.92 24.26 10.57
N THR A 447 -12.27 24.26 11.73
CA THR A 447 -12.58 25.20 12.82
C THR A 447 -12.28 26.65 12.41
N LEU A 448 -11.15 26.89 11.74
CA LEU A 448 -10.73 28.22 11.28
C LEU A 448 -11.63 28.81 10.20
N LEU A 449 -12.24 27.96 9.36
CA LEU A 449 -13.23 28.36 8.34
C LEU A 449 -14.65 28.50 8.92
N SER A 450 -14.84 28.19 10.20
CA SER A 450 -16.16 28.23 10.84
C SER A 450 -16.49 29.59 11.42
N GLU A 451 -17.76 29.81 11.79
CA GLU A 451 -18.22 31.03 12.49
C GLU A 451 -17.48 31.32 13.81
N GLN A 452 -16.81 30.31 14.36
CA GLN A 452 -16.00 30.40 15.58
C GLN A 452 -14.50 30.61 15.28
N GLY A 453 -14.12 30.68 14.00
CA GLY A 453 -12.75 30.77 13.56
C GLY A 453 -12.13 32.15 13.75
N GLN A 454 -10.92 32.19 14.32
CA GLN A 454 -10.13 33.42 14.48
C GLN A 454 -8.94 33.42 13.54
N TRP A 455 -9.17 33.19 12.23
CA TRP A 455 -8.08 32.98 11.27
C TRP A 455 -7.10 34.15 11.19
N VAL A 456 -7.58 35.40 11.14
CA VAL A 456 -6.71 36.58 11.03
C VAL A 456 -5.71 36.66 12.20
N GLU A 457 -6.20 36.54 13.44
CA GLU A 457 -5.36 36.55 14.63
C GLU A 457 -4.43 35.33 14.68
N THR A 458 -4.95 34.15 14.35
CA THR A 458 -4.16 32.91 14.33
C THR A 458 -3.03 33.02 13.33
N ARG A 459 -3.31 33.48 12.10
CA ARG A 459 -2.35 33.60 11.01
C ARG A 459 -1.18 34.51 11.38
N ASP A 460 -1.46 35.64 12.01
CA ASP A 460 -0.43 36.63 12.38
C ASP A 460 0.49 36.11 13.52
N GLN A 461 0.08 35.07 14.25
CA GLN A 461 0.84 34.44 15.32
C GLN A 461 1.55 33.14 14.90
N LEU A 462 1.24 32.59 13.72
CA LEU A 462 1.82 31.33 13.24
C LEU A 462 3.33 31.47 12.97
N LYS A 463 4.10 30.50 13.44
CA LYS A 463 5.53 30.33 13.17
C LYS A 463 5.74 29.20 12.17
N GLU A 464 6.90 29.19 11.51
CA GLU A 464 7.25 28.14 10.54
C GLU A 464 7.26 26.72 11.13
N THR A 465 7.44 26.61 12.45
CA THR A 465 7.41 25.34 13.19
C THR A 465 6.01 24.81 13.44
N ASP A 466 4.96 25.64 13.27
CA ASP A 466 3.58 25.24 13.50
C ASP A 466 3.05 24.43 12.33
N SER A 467 2.36 23.31 12.61
CA SER A 467 1.83 22.43 11.57
C SER A 467 0.80 23.07 10.64
N LEU A 468 0.13 24.15 11.05
CA LEU A 468 -0.78 24.92 10.19
C LEU A 468 -0.07 25.91 9.27
N TYR A 469 1.18 26.29 9.55
CA TYR A 469 1.89 27.29 8.79
C TYR A 469 1.94 27.00 7.28
N PRO A 470 2.18 25.75 6.82
CA PRO A 470 2.15 25.42 5.39
C PRO A 470 0.79 25.66 4.71
N HIS A 471 -0.30 25.67 5.48
CA HIS A 471 -1.68 25.81 4.96
C HIS A 471 -2.14 27.26 4.86
N ARG A 472 -1.40 28.24 5.41
CA ARG A 472 -1.88 29.62 5.58
C ARG A 472 -2.43 30.27 4.30
N VAL A 473 -1.70 30.16 3.20
CA VAL A 473 -2.12 30.72 1.90
C VAL A 473 -3.37 30.03 1.39
N TRP A 474 -3.49 28.72 1.62
CA TRP A 474 -4.68 27.97 1.24
C TRP A 474 -5.89 28.33 2.10
N VAL A 475 -5.72 28.55 3.40
CA VAL A 475 -6.82 29.01 4.27
C VAL A 475 -7.31 30.40 3.86
N ASP A 476 -6.40 31.33 3.52
CA ASP A 476 -6.77 32.64 2.95
C ASP A 476 -7.60 32.46 1.67
N GLN A 477 -7.15 31.62 0.73
CA GLN A 477 -7.88 31.32 -0.52
C GLN A 477 -9.27 30.71 -0.26
N LEU A 478 -9.39 29.78 0.70
CA LEU A 478 -10.65 29.16 1.06
C LEU A 478 -11.65 30.18 1.62
N LEU A 479 -11.19 31.11 2.46
CA LEU A 479 -12.02 32.18 3.00
C LEU A 479 -12.42 33.18 1.93
N ASP A 480 -11.51 33.55 1.03
CA ASP A 480 -11.82 34.47 -0.07
C ASP A 480 -12.88 33.88 -1.02
N GLN A 481 -12.80 32.58 -1.29
CA GLN A 481 -13.70 31.89 -2.22
C GLN A 481 -15.05 31.52 -1.60
N TYR A 482 -15.06 31.00 -0.37
CA TYR A 482 -16.25 30.41 0.24
C TYR A 482 -16.81 31.20 1.42
N GLY A 483 -16.04 32.15 1.97
CA GLY A 483 -16.37 32.86 3.19
C GLY A 483 -16.35 31.97 4.44
N ILE A 484 -16.78 32.55 5.55
CA ILE A 484 -17.04 31.82 6.80
C ILE A 484 -18.29 30.95 6.61
N MET A 485 -18.28 29.74 7.17
CA MET A 485 -19.37 28.78 7.00
C MET A 485 -19.65 27.93 8.24
N ALA A 486 -20.76 27.18 8.23
CA ALA A 486 -21.01 26.18 9.26
C ALA A 486 -19.96 25.05 9.21
N VAL A 487 -19.65 24.45 10.36
CA VAL A 487 -18.60 23.42 10.53
C VAL A 487 -18.74 22.27 9.52
N ASP A 488 -19.95 21.73 9.34
CA ASP A 488 -20.17 20.63 8.40
C ASP A 488 -19.89 21.03 6.95
N LYS A 489 -20.27 22.26 6.58
CA LYS A 489 -20.00 22.82 5.24
C LYS A 489 -18.50 23.07 5.05
N ALA A 490 -17.81 23.57 6.08
CA ALA A 490 -16.35 23.76 6.06
C ALA A 490 -15.63 22.43 5.83
N ARG A 491 -16.03 21.37 6.54
CA ARG A 491 -15.45 20.04 6.36
C ARG A 491 -15.66 19.54 4.93
N GLN A 492 -16.87 19.65 4.39
CA GLN A 492 -17.17 19.23 3.01
C GLN A 492 -16.34 19.99 1.97
N VAL A 493 -16.23 21.32 2.12
CA VAL A 493 -15.41 22.16 1.23
C VAL A 493 -13.94 21.74 1.29
N ILE A 494 -13.39 21.51 2.48
CA ILE A 494 -11.99 21.07 2.63
C ILE A 494 -11.76 19.73 1.95
N LEU A 495 -12.63 18.74 2.16
CA LEU A 495 -12.52 17.42 1.52
C LEU A 495 -12.64 17.50 -0.01
N HIS A 496 -13.51 18.38 -0.50
CA HIS A 496 -13.65 18.66 -1.93
C HIS A 496 -12.37 19.30 -2.52
N GLU A 497 -11.83 20.32 -1.85
CA GLU A 497 -10.64 21.04 -2.29
C GLU A 497 -9.35 20.20 -2.21
N ILE A 498 -9.27 19.28 -1.24
CA ILE A 498 -8.21 18.26 -1.21
C ILE A 498 -8.30 17.37 -2.45
N GLY A 499 -9.51 16.94 -2.82
CA GLY A 499 -9.75 16.16 -4.04
C GLY A 499 -9.34 16.92 -5.31
N ASN A 500 -9.74 18.19 -5.45
CA ASN A 500 -9.34 19.05 -6.57
C ASN A 500 -7.81 19.15 -6.66
N LYS A 501 -7.13 19.40 -5.52
CA LYS A 501 -5.66 19.45 -5.48
C LYS A 501 -5.03 18.12 -5.87
N PHE A 502 -5.60 16.98 -5.49
CA PHE A 502 -5.09 15.68 -5.90
C PHE A 502 -5.20 15.46 -7.42
N VAL A 503 -6.32 15.84 -8.04
CA VAL A 503 -6.47 15.80 -9.51
C VAL A 503 -5.42 16.68 -10.18
N THR A 504 -5.19 17.89 -9.68
CA THR A 504 -4.13 18.78 -10.17
C THR A 504 -2.75 18.14 -10.03
N ILE A 505 -2.44 17.52 -8.90
CA ILE A 505 -1.17 16.81 -8.68
C ILE A 505 -0.98 15.66 -9.68
N LEU A 506 -2.03 14.89 -9.98
CA LEU A 506 -1.96 13.86 -11.02
C LEU A 506 -1.69 14.46 -12.40
N GLY A 507 -2.34 15.58 -12.74
CA GLY A 507 -2.08 16.32 -13.98
C GLY A 507 -0.65 16.90 -14.06
N GLN A 508 -0.08 17.35 -12.94
CA GLN A 508 1.32 17.77 -12.85
C GLN A 508 2.25 16.58 -13.16
N ALA A 509 1.90 15.37 -12.72
CA ALA A 509 2.67 14.16 -12.98
C ALA A 509 2.52 13.59 -14.40
N GLY A 510 1.53 14.03 -15.20
CA GLY A 510 1.37 13.65 -16.60
C GLY A 510 2.42 14.28 -17.52
N VAL A 511 3.03 13.49 -18.41
CA VAL A 511 4.09 13.97 -19.33
C VAL A 511 3.53 14.76 -20.51
N PHE A 512 2.44 14.29 -21.10
CA PHE A 512 1.59 15.03 -22.01
C PHE A 512 0.44 15.64 -21.20
N LYS A 513 0.38 16.98 -21.17
CA LYS A 513 -0.63 17.71 -20.40
C LYS A 513 -2.02 17.51 -21.00
N HIS A 514 -3.05 17.65 -20.16
CA HIS A 514 -4.44 17.53 -20.57
C HIS A 514 -4.95 18.85 -21.19
N ASP A 515 -4.21 19.35 -22.17
CA ASP A 515 -4.55 20.50 -23.01
C ASP A 515 -4.44 20.10 -24.49
N GLU A 516 -4.83 21.00 -25.41
CA GLU A 516 -4.84 20.73 -26.85
C GLU A 516 -3.44 20.33 -27.36
N LEU A 517 -2.41 21.08 -26.96
CA LEU A 517 -1.02 20.83 -27.36
C LEU A 517 -0.53 19.46 -26.88
N GLY A 518 -0.80 19.12 -25.63
CA GLY A 518 -0.45 17.84 -25.03
C GLY A 518 -1.18 16.66 -25.68
N ARG A 519 -2.46 16.82 -26.05
CA ARG A 519 -3.23 15.77 -26.75
C ARG A 519 -2.70 15.51 -28.15
N GLU A 520 -2.39 16.57 -28.90
CA GLU A 520 -1.76 16.44 -30.22
C GLU A 520 -0.39 15.77 -30.11
N ALA A 521 0.42 16.16 -29.13
CA ALA A 521 1.72 15.56 -28.87
C ALA A 521 1.62 14.07 -28.50
N PHE A 522 0.62 13.70 -27.70
CA PHE A 522 0.39 12.30 -27.36
C PHE A 522 -0.04 11.47 -28.58
N CYS A 523 -0.90 12.03 -29.45
CA CYS A 523 -1.23 11.40 -30.73
C CYS A 523 0.00 11.23 -31.63
N ARG A 524 0.87 12.24 -31.72
CA ARG A 524 2.15 12.14 -32.47
C ARG A 524 3.04 11.03 -31.93
N PHE A 525 3.12 10.87 -30.61
CA PHE A 525 3.86 9.76 -30.00
C PHE A 525 3.26 8.41 -30.40
N ALA A 526 1.93 8.22 -30.28
CA ALA A 526 1.28 6.99 -30.70
C ALA A 526 1.53 6.68 -32.19
N MET A 527 1.46 7.69 -33.05
CA MET A 527 1.78 7.56 -34.48
C MET A 527 3.24 7.23 -34.75
N ALA A 528 4.18 7.79 -33.98
CA ALA A 528 5.59 7.42 -34.07
C ALA A 528 5.82 5.94 -33.71
N CYS A 529 4.99 5.39 -32.81
CA CYS A 529 4.93 3.97 -32.50
C CYS A 529 4.22 3.11 -33.57
N GLY A 530 3.86 3.67 -34.73
CA GLY A 530 3.23 2.93 -35.84
C GLY A 530 1.72 2.78 -35.71
N TYR A 531 1.09 3.42 -34.72
CA TYR A 531 -0.36 3.36 -34.53
C TYR A 531 -1.09 4.39 -35.40
N GLU A 532 -2.20 3.97 -35.99
CA GLU A 532 -3.06 4.82 -36.80
C GLU A 532 -4.32 5.16 -36.01
N GLN A 533 -4.67 6.45 -35.96
CA GLN A 533 -5.86 6.92 -35.27
C GLN A 533 -7.12 6.44 -36.02
N VAL A 534 -8.03 5.81 -35.29
CA VAL A 534 -9.34 5.44 -35.81
C VAL A 534 -10.20 6.70 -35.83
N LYS A 535 -10.67 7.10 -37.01
CA LYS A 535 -11.60 8.23 -37.12
C LYS A 535 -12.91 7.86 -36.41
N PRO A 536 -13.48 8.80 -35.61
CA PRO A 536 -14.68 8.55 -34.82
C PRO A 536 -15.90 8.19 -35.66
#